data_AF-A0A971BHL6-F1
#
_entry.id   AF-A0A971BHL6-F1
#
_cell.length_a   1.000
_cell.length_b   1.000
_cell.length_c   1.000
_cell.angle_alpha   90.00
_cell.angle_beta   90.00
_cell.angle_gamma   90.00
#
_symmetry.space_group_name_H-M   'P 1'
#
loop_
_entity.id
_entity.type
_entity.pdbx_description
1 polymer ?
#
loop_
_entity_poly.entity_id
_entity_poly.type
_entity_poly.pdbx_seq_one_letter_code
_entity_poly.pdbx_strand_id
1 'polypeptide(L)'
;MTANDLRADILAKVAEYYRLAHAPAQNAPFVPGKTRVNYAGRVFDEREMTNLVDSALEFWLTYGRYSRQFEAGLADYLGVRFCLLVNSGSSANLLAFATLTSPLLGNRQIRRGDE
;
A
#
# COMPACT_ATOMS: atom_id res chain seq x y z
N MET A 1 -3.97 -27.58 -18.32
CA MET A 1 -3.51 -26.51 -17.42
C MET A 1 -3.40 -25.24 -18.25
N THR A 2 -4.20 -24.24 -17.93
CA THR A 2 -4.22 -22.91 -18.56
C THR A 2 -3.32 -21.93 -17.80
N ALA A 3 -3.07 -20.75 -18.38
CA ALA A 3 -2.38 -19.67 -17.65
C ALA A 3 -3.12 -19.26 -16.37
N ASN A 4 -4.45 -19.29 -16.37
CA ASN A 4 -5.26 -19.00 -15.19
C ASN A 4 -5.15 -20.10 -14.12
N ASP A 5 -5.09 -21.37 -14.53
CA ASP A 5 -4.86 -22.49 -13.60
C ASP A 5 -3.49 -22.37 -12.92
N LEU A 6 -2.45 -22.06 -13.70
CA LEU A 6 -1.09 -21.89 -13.18
C LEU A 6 -0.99 -20.67 -12.25
N ARG A 7 -1.67 -19.57 -12.61
CA ARG A 7 -1.77 -18.37 -11.77
C ARG A 7 -2.41 -18.70 -10.41
N ALA A 8 -3.51 -19.45 -10.40
CA ALA A 8 -4.17 -19.87 -9.17
C ALA A 8 -3.26 -20.76 -8.30
N ASP A 9 -2.53 -21.70 -8.91
CA ASP A 9 -1.56 -22.56 -8.21
C ASP A 9 -0.40 -21.74 -7.61
N ILE A 10 0.15 -20.77 -8.34
CA ILE A 10 1.20 -19.87 -7.82
C ILE A 10 0.69 -19.11 -6.60
N LEU A 11 -0.50 -18.51 -6.67
CA LEU A 11 -1.06 -17.76 -5.53
C LEU A 11 -1.33 -18.66 -4.33
N ALA A 12 -1.81 -19.89 -4.55
CA ALA A 12 -1.98 -20.87 -3.48
C ALA A 12 -0.64 -21.22 -2.79
N LYS A 13 0.42 -21.41 -3.58
CA LYS A 13 1.78 -21.66 -3.07
C LYS A 13 2.36 -20.46 -2.32
N VAL A 14 2.06 -19.24 -2.74
CA VAL A 14 2.47 -18.01 -2.02
C VAL A 14 1.78 -17.94 -0.67
N ALA A 15 0.48 -18.26 -0.60
CA ALA A 15 -0.24 -18.31 0.67
C ALA A 15 0.28 -19.43 1.60
N GLU A 16 0.62 -20.60 1.04
CA GLU A 16 1.29 -21.67 1.78
C GLU A 16 2.67 -21.23 2.30
N TYR A 17 3.46 -20.56 1.46
CA TYR A 17 4.76 -20.01 1.86
C TYR A 17 4.62 -19.02 3.02
N TYR A 18 3.64 -18.11 2.99
CA TYR A 18 3.37 -17.21 4.12
C TYR A 18 3.12 -17.98 5.42
N ARG A 19 2.27 -19.01 5.38
CA ARG A 19 1.93 -19.83 6.55
C ARG A 19 3.15 -20.55 7.14
N LEU A 20 4.10 -20.96 6.30
CA LEU A 20 5.30 -21.68 6.74
C LEU A 20 6.44 -20.73 7.15
N ALA A 21 6.65 -19.61 6.44
CA ALA A 21 7.81 -18.75 6.59
C ALA A 21 7.59 -17.53 7.48
N HIS A 22 6.35 -17.02 7.57
CA HIS A 22 6.06 -15.74 8.23
C HIS A 22 5.10 -15.88 9.41
N ALA A 23 3.99 -16.61 9.25
CA ALA A 23 2.97 -16.77 10.29
C ALA A 23 3.51 -17.28 11.65
N PRO A 24 4.46 -18.24 11.71
CA PRO A 24 4.93 -18.76 13.01
C PRO A 24 5.62 -17.70 13.87
N ALA A 25 6.43 -16.83 13.25
CA ALA A 25 7.14 -15.78 13.96
C ALA A 25 6.20 -14.61 14.34
N GLN A 26 5.24 -14.26 13.46
CA GLN A 26 4.28 -13.19 13.74
C GLN A 26 3.28 -13.56 14.84
N ASN A 27 2.88 -14.83 14.92
CA ASN A 27 1.90 -15.33 15.89
C ASN A 27 2.54 -15.98 17.13
N ALA A 28 3.87 -15.91 17.26
CA ALA A 28 4.55 -16.45 18.42
C ALA A 28 4.05 -15.77 19.71
N PRO A 29 3.77 -16.53 20.79
CA PRO A 29 3.33 -15.94 22.03
C PRO A 29 4.40 -15.01 22.61
N PHE A 30 3.96 -13.95 23.26
CA PHE A 30 4.85 -13.08 24.01
C PHE A 30 5.44 -13.82 25.22
N VAL A 31 6.77 -13.80 25.35
CA VAL A 31 7.50 -14.35 26.49
C VAL A 31 8.23 -13.22 27.20
N PRO A 32 7.83 -12.87 28.45
CA PRO A 32 8.48 -11.83 29.24
C PRO A 32 10.00 -12.04 29.34
N GLY A 33 10.76 -10.97 29.12
CA GLY A 33 12.23 -10.99 29.18
C GLY A 33 12.93 -11.68 27.99
N LYS A 34 12.19 -12.23 27.01
CA LYS A 34 12.75 -12.86 25.81
C LYS A 34 12.23 -12.28 24.50
N THR A 35 10.92 -12.07 24.38
CA THR A 35 10.33 -11.54 23.15
C THR A 35 10.68 -10.07 22.99
N ARG A 36 11.30 -9.71 21.86
CA ARG A 36 11.58 -8.32 21.52
C ARG A 36 10.27 -7.57 21.25
N VAL A 37 10.07 -6.46 21.94
CA VAL A 37 8.96 -5.53 21.68
C VAL A 37 9.44 -4.45 20.72
N ASN A 38 8.91 -4.44 19.50
CA ASN A 38 9.22 -3.42 18.50
C ASN A 38 8.30 -2.21 18.71
N TYR A 39 8.84 -0.99 18.51
CA TYR A 39 8.03 0.23 18.56
C TYR A 39 7.09 0.37 17.34
N ALA A 40 7.45 -0.25 16.22
CA ALA A 40 6.68 -0.30 14.99
C ALA A 40 7.05 -1.56 14.19
N GLY A 41 6.14 -1.99 13.30
CA GLY A 41 6.35 -3.14 12.44
C GLY A 41 5.25 -3.25 11.39
N ARG A 42 5.53 -4.02 10.33
CA ARG A 42 4.52 -4.39 9.34
C ARG A 42 3.69 -5.52 9.90
N VAL A 43 2.36 -5.39 9.83
CA VAL A 43 1.40 -6.46 10.09
C VAL A 43 0.74 -6.77 8.76
N PHE A 44 0.88 -8.00 8.30
CA PHE A 44 0.39 -8.45 7.00
C PHE A 44 0.17 -9.96 7.06
N ASP A 45 -0.73 -10.46 6.24
CA ASP A 45 -1.00 -11.87 6.08
C ASP A 45 -0.74 -12.37 4.65
N GLU A 46 -1.19 -13.58 4.33
CA GLU A 46 -1.06 -14.13 2.99
C GLU A 46 -1.69 -13.26 1.90
N ARG A 47 -2.69 -12.43 2.23
CA ARG A 47 -3.41 -11.59 1.26
C ARG A 47 -2.51 -10.49 0.71
N GLU A 48 -1.68 -9.85 1.52
CA GLU A 48 -0.70 -8.88 1.02
C GLU A 48 0.32 -9.54 0.09
N MET A 49 0.82 -10.73 0.44
CA MET A 49 1.80 -11.44 -0.38
C MET A 49 1.20 -11.95 -1.69
N THR A 50 -0.01 -12.50 -1.65
CA THR A 50 -0.73 -12.97 -2.84
C THR A 50 -1.07 -11.80 -3.75
N ASN A 51 -1.57 -10.67 -3.24
CA ASN A 51 -1.83 -9.47 -4.05
C ASN A 51 -0.55 -8.92 -4.70
N LEU A 52 0.58 -8.94 -4.01
CA LEU A 52 1.87 -8.54 -4.58
C LEU A 52 2.24 -9.43 -5.77
N VAL A 53 2.19 -10.75 -5.60
CA VAL A 53 2.52 -11.70 -6.68
C VAL A 53 1.50 -11.64 -7.82
N ASP A 54 0.23 -11.49 -7.50
CA ASP A 54 -0.86 -11.29 -8.46
C ASP A 54 -0.56 -10.10 -9.38
N SER A 55 -0.18 -8.95 -8.79
CA SER A 55 0.22 -7.76 -9.55
C SER A 55 1.47 -7.98 -10.41
N ALA A 56 2.43 -8.79 -9.93
CA ALA A 56 3.64 -9.11 -10.68
C ALA A 56 3.34 -10.03 -11.88
N LEU A 57 2.43 -10.98 -11.72
CA LEU A 57 1.98 -11.88 -12.79
C LEU A 57 1.17 -11.15 -13.87
N GLU A 58 0.46 -10.06 -13.52
CA GLU A 58 -0.16 -9.17 -14.52
C GLU A 58 0.87 -8.39 -15.35
N PHE A 59 2.08 -8.22 -14.81
CA PHE A 59 3.20 -7.51 -15.45
C PHE A 59 2.87 -6.09 -15.95
N TRP A 60 1.82 -5.48 -15.40
CA TRP A 60 1.49 -4.06 -15.59
C TRP A 60 2.19 -3.24 -14.50
N LEU A 61 3.39 -2.76 -14.82
CA LEU A 61 4.34 -2.23 -13.82
C LEU A 61 4.06 -0.79 -13.37
N THR A 62 3.16 -0.09 -14.05
CA THR A 62 2.80 1.30 -13.74
C THR A 62 1.45 1.37 -13.04
N TYR A 63 0.98 2.59 -12.78
CA TYR A 63 -0.35 2.82 -12.20
C TYR A 63 -1.43 2.03 -12.94
N GLY A 64 -2.20 1.23 -12.21
CA GLY A 64 -3.01 0.17 -12.80
C GLY A 64 -4.23 -0.21 -11.97
N ARG A 65 -4.68 -1.46 -12.12
CA ARG A 65 -5.88 -2.02 -11.46
C ARG A 65 -5.82 -1.83 -9.95
N TYR A 66 -4.74 -2.28 -9.32
CA TYR A 66 -4.55 -2.19 -7.88
C TYR A 66 -4.48 -0.75 -7.36
N SER A 67 -3.84 0.16 -8.09
CA SER A 67 -3.77 1.58 -7.71
C SER A 67 -5.15 2.24 -7.70
N ARG A 68 -5.97 2.00 -8.74
CA ARG A 68 -7.34 2.51 -8.82
C ARG A 68 -8.25 1.95 -7.74
N GLN A 69 -8.15 0.65 -7.47
CA GLN A 69 -8.93 0.00 -6.42
C GLN A 69 -8.55 0.53 -5.04
N PHE A 70 -7.25 0.73 -4.79
CA PHE A 70 -6.77 1.29 -3.53
C PHE A 70 -7.22 2.73 -3.33
N GLU A 71 -7.12 3.60 -4.35
CA GLU A 71 -7.58 4.98 -4.26
C GLU A 71 -9.08 5.08 -4.00
N ALA A 72 -9.90 4.29 -4.71
CA ALA A 72 -11.34 4.25 -4.49
C ALA A 72 -11.69 3.76 -3.08
N GLY A 73 -11.11 2.63 -2.67
CA GLY A 73 -11.36 2.07 -1.34
C GLY A 73 -10.88 2.97 -0.20
N LEU A 74 -9.74 3.65 -0.36
CA LEU A 74 -9.22 4.58 0.64
C LEU A 74 -10.05 5.88 0.70
N ALA A 75 -10.51 6.38 -0.45
CA ALA A 75 -11.42 7.53 -0.50
C ALA A 75 -12.73 7.24 0.24
N ASP A 76 -13.33 6.07 -0.01
CA ASP A 76 -14.55 5.60 0.66
C ASP A 76 -14.33 5.42 2.17
N TYR A 77 -13.22 4.79 2.56
CA TYR A 77 -12.86 4.60 3.98
C TYR A 77 -12.71 5.92 4.73
N LEU A 78 -12.11 6.94 4.11
CA LEU A 78 -11.89 8.26 4.71
C LEU A 78 -13.11 9.19 4.58
N GLY A 79 -14.12 8.84 3.79
CA GLY A 79 -15.27 9.70 3.51
C GLY A 79 -14.93 10.94 2.68
N VAL A 80 -13.94 10.85 1.79
CA VAL A 80 -13.50 11.94 0.91
C VAL A 80 -13.81 11.63 -0.55
N ARG A 81 -13.98 12.67 -1.38
CA ARG A 81 -14.34 12.49 -2.79
C ARG A 81 -13.18 11.98 -3.65
N PHE A 82 -11.95 12.37 -3.33
CA PHE A 82 -10.76 12.06 -4.12
C PHE A 82 -9.62 11.59 -3.22
N CYS A 83 -8.91 10.56 -3.67
CA CYS A 83 -7.66 10.09 -3.10
C CYS A 83 -6.68 9.83 -4.24
N LEU A 84 -5.42 10.25 -4.07
CA LEU A 84 -4.36 10.07 -5.06
C LEU A 84 -3.18 9.37 -4.41
N LEU A 85 -2.75 8.26 -5.01
CA LEU A 85 -1.59 7.50 -4.57
C LEU A 85 -0.31 8.21 -4.98
N VAL A 86 0.62 8.33 -4.04
CA VAL A 86 1.95 8.88 -4.25
C VAL A 86 2.99 7.95 -3.63
N ASN A 87 4.26 8.11 -3.99
CA ASN A 87 5.32 7.16 -3.62
C ASN A 87 5.76 7.24 -2.14
N SER A 88 5.37 8.26 -1.39
CA SER A 88 5.66 8.38 0.05
C SER A 88 4.77 9.42 0.74
N GLY A 89 4.71 9.38 2.07
CA GLY A 89 4.03 10.42 2.87
C GLY A 89 4.66 11.81 2.70
N SER A 90 5.99 11.90 2.58
CA SER A 90 6.67 13.18 2.32
C SER A 90 6.29 13.76 0.95
N SER A 91 6.17 12.92 -0.07
CA SER A 91 5.67 13.32 -1.39
C SER A 91 4.22 13.81 -1.32
N ALA A 92 3.40 13.20 -0.45
CA ALA A 92 2.01 13.64 -0.23
C ALA A 92 1.98 15.06 0.34
N ASN A 93 2.79 15.34 1.36
CA ASN A 93 2.89 16.69 1.94
C ASN A 93 3.42 17.71 0.93
N LEU A 94 4.45 17.34 0.16
CA LEU A 94 5.00 18.19 -0.89
C LEU A 94 3.93 18.55 -1.91
N LEU A 95 3.18 17.58 -2.42
CA LEU A 95 2.12 17.82 -3.42
C LEU A 95 0.94 18.59 -2.81
N ALA A 96 0.54 18.28 -1.58
CA ALA A 96 -0.51 19.01 -0.88
C ALA A 96 -0.18 20.50 -0.77
N PHE A 97 1.06 20.86 -0.43
CA PHE A 97 1.47 22.25 -0.38
C PHE A 97 1.71 22.86 -1.77
N ALA A 98 2.42 22.17 -2.66
CA ALA A 98 2.76 22.69 -3.99
C ALA A 98 1.51 22.98 -4.84
N THR A 99 0.41 22.24 -4.65
CA THR A 99 -0.85 22.54 -5.32
C THR A 99 -1.48 23.87 -4.87
N LEU A 100 -1.22 24.31 -3.63
CA LEU A 100 -1.63 25.62 -3.12
C LEU A 100 -0.83 26.79 -3.73
N THR A 101 0.29 26.51 -4.40
CA THR A 101 1.06 27.50 -5.16
C THR A 101 0.66 27.56 -6.63
N SER A 102 -0.44 26.91 -7.04
CA SER A 102 -0.90 26.91 -8.44
C SER A 102 -1.48 28.27 -8.86
N PRO A 103 -1.14 28.80 -10.05
CA PRO A 103 -1.74 30.03 -10.57
C PRO A 103 -3.26 29.93 -10.82
N LEU A 104 -3.80 28.71 -10.89
CA LEU A 104 -5.24 28.46 -11.01
C LEU A 104 -6.03 28.94 -9.77
N LEU A 105 -5.35 29.15 -8.64
CA LEU A 105 -5.97 29.67 -7.41
C LEU A 105 -6.06 31.21 -7.39
N GLY A 106 -5.51 31.91 -8.38
CA GLY A 106 -5.60 33.36 -8.50
C GLY A 106 -5.03 34.09 -7.29
N ASN A 107 -5.85 34.93 -6.65
CA ASN A 107 -5.46 35.70 -5.46
C ASN A 107 -5.28 34.85 -4.19
N ARG A 108 -5.74 33.59 -4.19
CA ARG A 108 -5.60 32.66 -3.05
C ARG A 108 -4.33 31.80 -3.11
N GLN A 109 -3.55 31.94 -4.18
CA GLN A 109 -2.30 31.21 -4.35
C GLN A 109 -1.27 31.62 -3.27
N ILE A 110 -0.62 30.64 -2.65
CA ILE A 110 0.54 30.86 -1.77
C ILE A 110 1.76 31.25 -2.61
N ARG A 111 2.42 32.35 -2.24
CA ARG A 111 3.61 32.92 -2.88
C ARG A 111 4.80 32.84 -1.93
N ARG A 112 6.00 33.03 -2.50
CA ARG A 112 7.23 33.14 -1.70
C ARG A 112 7.10 34.33 -0.74
N GLY A 113 7.30 34.08 0.55
CA GLY A 113 7.21 35.10 1.61
C GLY A 113 5.84 35.21 2.29
N ASP A 114 4.87 34.35 1.96
CA ASP A 114 3.58 34.31 2.66
C ASP A 114 3.61 33.52 3.99
N GLU A 115 4.69 32.76 4.25
CA GLU A 115 5.00 32.12 5.55
C GLU A 115 5.78 33.04 6.49
#